data_AF-A0A6P1A1W8-F1
#
_entry.id   AF-A0A6P1A1W8-F1
#
_cell.length_a   1.000
_cell.length_b   1.000
_cell.length_c   1.000
_cell.angle_alpha   90.00
_cell.angle_beta   90.00
_cell.angle_gamma   90.00
#
_symmetry.space_group_name_H-M   'P 1'
#
loop_
_entity.id
_entity.type
_entity.pdbx_description
1 polymer ?
#
loop_
_entity_poly.entity_id
_entity_poly.type
_entity_poly.pdbx_seq_one_letter_code
_entity_poly.pdbx_strand_id
1 'polypeptide(L)'
;FDSQNNLYVLEYSTESAWKNPPAPGSIIKITPDGKRTTIASEGLLFPTAITIDSEDNLYVSNKGFLPSEGEVLRIDNVQQSVPEPSTTLATVLVLASLTMMKKTHSNKSKN
;
A
#
# COMPACT_ATOMS: atom_id res chain seq x y z
N PHE A 1 9.95 -0.27 -18.09
CA PHE A 1 8.71 0.38 -18.53
C PHE A 1 7.72 -0.71 -18.90
N ASP A 2 6.44 -0.56 -18.57
CA ASP A 2 5.39 -1.45 -19.10
C ASP A 2 4.97 -1.03 -20.52
N SER A 3 4.08 -1.81 -21.14
CA SER A 3 3.61 -1.55 -22.51
C SER A 3 2.78 -0.25 -22.66
N GLN A 4 2.34 0.36 -21.55
CA GLN A 4 1.71 1.68 -21.53
C GLN A 4 2.68 2.81 -21.17
N ASN A 5 3.99 2.52 -21.20
CA ASN A 5 5.08 3.47 -20.92
C ASN A 5 5.09 4.01 -19.48
N ASN A 6 4.53 3.26 -18.51
CA ASN A 6 4.71 3.58 -17.11
C ASN A 6 6.10 3.12 -16.63
N LEU A 7 6.76 3.95 -15.83
CA LEU A 7 8.01 3.63 -15.15
C LEU A 7 7.73 2.98 -13.80
N TYR A 8 8.48 1.94 -13.46
CA TYR A 8 8.46 1.32 -12.14
C TYR A 8 9.82 1.53 -11.49
N VAL A 9 9.80 2.13 -10.30
CA VAL A 9 10.99 2.40 -9.50
C VAL A 9 10.97 1.48 -8.31
N LEU A 10 12.01 0.66 -8.18
CA LEU A 10 12.24 -0.14 -6.98
C LEU A 10 13.03 0.68 -5.96
N GLU A 11 12.44 0.89 -4.80
CA GLU A 11 13.10 1.47 -3.65
C GLU A 11 13.68 0.37 -2.77
N TYR A 12 14.97 0.45 -2.46
CA TYR A 12 15.64 -0.50 -1.57
C TYR A 12 15.08 -0.45 -0.14
N SER A 13 14.74 0.76 0.32
CA SER A 13 14.14 1.04 1.63
C SER A 13 13.34 2.33 1.52
N THR A 14 12.17 2.36 2.16
CA THR A 14 11.30 3.55 2.26
C THR A 14 11.80 4.56 3.30
N GLU A 15 12.76 4.16 4.13
CA GLU A 15 13.40 5.03 5.10
C GLU A 15 14.92 5.00 4.95
N SER A 16 15.60 5.88 5.68
CA SER A 16 17.05 5.95 5.65
C SER A 16 17.70 4.70 6.24
N ALA A 17 18.76 4.22 5.60
CA ALA A 17 19.43 2.95 5.92
C ALA A 17 20.11 2.90 7.31
N TRP A 18 20.25 4.03 8.00
CA TRP A 18 20.81 4.06 9.37
C TRP A 18 19.78 3.71 10.45
N LYS A 19 18.48 3.68 10.12
CA LYS A 19 17.45 3.21 11.05
C LYS A 19 17.52 1.69 11.21
N ASN A 20 17.27 1.22 12.43
CA ASN A 20 17.35 -0.19 12.81
C ASN A 20 16.04 -0.65 13.51
N PRO A 21 15.31 -1.65 12.97
CA PRO A 21 15.58 -2.33 11.71
C PRO A 21 15.33 -1.40 10.49
N PRO A 22 16.01 -1.65 9.36
CA PRO A 22 15.74 -0.93 8.12
C PRO A 22 14.29 -1.15 7.69
N ALA A 23 13.68 -0.08 7.16
CA ALA A 23 12.31 -0.15 6.65
C ALA A 23 12.25 -1.02 5.37
N PRO A 24 11.08 -1.64 5.08
CA PRO A 24 10.91 -2.38 3.84
C PRO A 24 11.08 -1.47 2.61
N GLY A 25 11.38 -2.10 1.48
CA GLY A 25 11.39 -1.46 0.17
C GLY A 25 9.98 -1.18 -0.34
N SER A 26 9.89 -0.50 -1.48
CA SER A 26 8.62 -0.25 -2.15
C SER A 26 8.78 -0.27 -3.67
N ILE A 27 7.66 -0.40 -4.39
CA ILE A 27 7.61 -0.18 -5.83
C ILE A 27 6.68 0.98 -6.13
N ILE A 28 7.23 2.00 -6.79
CA ILE A 28 6.50 3.18 -7.21
C ILE A 28 6.26 3.09 -8.71
N LYS A 29 4.99 3.07 -9.12
CA LYS A 29 4.57 3.28 -10.50
C LYS A 29 4.51 4.77 -10.79
N ILE A 30 5.06 5.19 -11.92
CA ILE A 30 5.03 6.55 -12.43
C ILE A 30 4.46 6.51 -13.84
N THR A 31 3.31 7.15 -14.05
CA THR A 31 2.66 7.25 -15.37
C THR A 31 3.36 8.27 -16.27
N PRO A 32 3.12 8.26 -17.60
CA PRO A 32 3.74 9.23 -18.52
C PRO A 32 3.48 10.71 -18.19
N ASP A 33 2.37 11.02 -17.53
CA ASP A 33 2.03 12.37 -17.04
C ASP A 33 2.67 12.69 -15.67
N GLY A 34 3.46 11.77 -15.12
CA GLY A 34 4.22 11.95 -13.87
C GLY A 34 3.47 11.57 -12.60
N LYS A 35 2.22 11.09 -12.65
CA LYS A 35 1.50 10.64 -11.46
C LYS A 35 2.19 9.43 -10.83
N ARG A 36 2.48 9.52 -9.52
CA ARG A 36 3.15 8.48 -8.73
C ARG A 36 2.12 7.69 -7.93
N THR A 37 2.29 6.38 -7.85
CA THR A 37 1.45 5.49 -7.03
C THR A 37 2.28 4.35 -6.48
N THR A 38 2.24 4.14 -5.17
CA THR A 38 2.84 2.96 -4.53
C THR A 38 1.96 1.75 -4.81
N ILE A 39 2.52 0.72 -5.44
CA ILE A 39 1.79 -0.49 -5.83
C ILE A 39 2.21 -1.73 -5.03
N ALA A 40 3.35 -1.67 -4.35
CA ALA A 40 3.83 -2.70 -3.44
C ALA A 40 4.74 -2.10 -2.38
N SER A 41 4.63 -2.58 -1.15
CA SER A 41 5.45 -2.19 0.01
C SER A 41 5.54 -3.33 1.03
N GLU A 42 4.51 -4.17 1.09
CA GLU A 42 4.51 -5.37 1.92
C GLU A 42 5.41 -6.46 1.32
N GLY A 43 6.14 -7.17 2.19
CA GLY A 43 6.98 -8.31 1.79
C GLY A 43 8.30 -7.96 1.10
N LEU A 44 8.56 -6.69 0.79
CA LEU A 44 9.81 -6.23 0.15
C LEU A 44 10.90 -5.98 1.19
N LEU A 45 11.78 -6.95 1.39
CA LEU A 45 12.87 -6.91 2.35
C LEU A 45 14.20 -6.86 1.58
N PHE A 46 14.86 -5.71 1.57
CA PHE A 46 16.10 -5.50 0.82
C PHE A 46 15.99 -5.94 -0.66
N PRO A 47 14.98 -5.47 -1.41
CA PRO A 47 14.87 -5.83 -2.81
C PRO A 47 16.00 -5.17 -3.61
N THR A 48 16.53 -5.90 -4.59
CA THR A 48 17.79 -5.52 -5.27
C THR A 48 17.63 -5.32 -6.77
N ALA A 49 16.60 -5.90 -7.38
CA ALA A 49 16.34 -5.77 -8.80
C ALA A 49 14.85 -5.92 -9.11
N ILE A 50 14.40 -5.30 -10.19
CA ILE A 50 13.05 -5.40 -10.73
C ILE A 50 13.11 -5.59 -12.24
N THR A 51 12.24 -6.44 -12.78
CA THR A 51 12.04 -6.60 -14.22
C THR A 51 10.55 -6.73 -14.55
N ILE A 52 10.23 -6.53 -15.83
CA ILE A 52 8.87 -6.61 -16.38
C ILE A 52 8.92 -7.55 -17.58
N ASP A 53 8.01 -8.51 -17.65
CA ASP A 53 7.88 -9.40 -18.82
C ASP A 53 7.02 -8.79 -19.94
N SER A 54 6.84 -9.53 -21.04
CA SER A 54 6.06 -9.07 -22.20
C SER A 54 4.54 -8.97 -21.94
N GLU A 55 4.06 -9.52 -20.83
CA GLU A 55 2.66 -9.47 -20.41
C GLU A 55 2.44 -8.42 -19.30
N ASP A 56 3.42 -7.54 -19.09
CA ASP A 56 3.44 -6.51 -18.04
C ASP A 56 3.43 -7.04 -16.60
N ASN A 57 3.82 -8.31 -16.38
CA ASN A 57 4.00 -8.83 -15.03
C ASN A 57 5.34 -8.36 -14.44
N LEU A 58 5.34 -7.98 -13.16
CA LEU A 58 6.55 -7.53 -12.47
C LEU A 58 7.15 -8.64 -11.61
N TYR A 59 8.47 -8.75 -11.68
CA TYR A 59 9.26 -9.66 -10.86
C TYR A 59 10.35 -8.90 -10.11
N VAL A 60 10.56 -9.28 -8.86
CA VAL A 60 11.53 -8.63 -7.95
C VAL A 60 12.45 -9.66 -7.35
N SER A 61 13.76 -9.39 -7.40
CA SER A 61 14.75 -10.08 -6.58
C SER A 61 14.69 -9.51 -5.16
N ASN A 62 14.11 -10.26 -4.24
CA ASN A 62 13.91 -9.88 -2.84
C ASN A 62 14.95 -10.53 -1.93
N LYS A 63 15.18 -9.96 -0.74
CA LYS A 63 16.15 -10.45 0.25
C LYS A 63 17.57 -10.64 -0.32
N GLY A 64 17.93 -9.87 -1.35
CA GLY A 64 19.21 -10.03 -2.05
C GLY A 64 20.42 -9.63 -1.20
N PHE A 65 20.20 -8.89 -0.10
CA PHE A 65 21.21 -8.56 0.89
C PHE A 65 21.41 -9.66 1.96
N LEU A 66 20.46 -10.60 2.08
CA LEU A 66 20.47 -11.64 3.12
C LEU A 66 21.08 -12.95 2.57
N PRO A 67 22.15 -13.49 3.18
CA PRO A 67 22.74 -14.74 2.74
C PRO A 67 21.75 -15.91 2.81
N SER A 68 21.65 -16.67 1.71
CA SER A 68 20.79 -17.87 1.60
C SER A 68 19.28 -17.65 1.74
N GLU A 69 18.81 -16.39 1.78
CA GLU A 69 17.38 -16.05 1.90
C GLU A 69 16.79 -15.40 0.64
N GLY A 70 17.61 -15.21 -0.39
CA GLY A 70 17.19 -14.58 -1.65
C GLY A 70 16.00 -15.32 -2.29
N GLU A 71 15.03 -14.56 -2.77
CA GLU A 71 13.84 -15.08 -3.42
C GLU A 71 13.43 -14.21 -4.61
N VAL A 72 12.67 -14.79 -5.55
CA VAL A 72 12.06 -14.04 -6.65
C VAL A 72 10.56 -13.96 -6.38
N LEU A 73 10.06 -12.74 -6.22
CA LEU A 73 8.63 -12.47 -6.06
C LEU A 73 8.03 -12.08 -7.41
N ARG A 74 6.87 -12.61 -7.74
CA ARG A 74 5.97 -11.97 -8.71
C ARG A 74 5.06 -11.01 -7.95
N ILE A 75 4.95 -9.78 -8.41
CA ILE A 75 4.12 -8.77 -7.76
C ILE A 75 2.70 -8.88 -8.33
N ASP A 76 1.81 -9.48 -7.57
CA ASP A 76 0.39 -9.52 -7.87
C ASP A 76 -0.25 -8.16 -7.49
N ASN A 77 -1.26 -7.70 -8.25
CA ASN A 77 -2.03 -6.45 -8.03
C ASN A 77 -1.32 -5.09 -8.32
N VAL A 78 -0.69 -4.94 -9.48
CA VAL A 78 -0.17 -3.65 -10.01
C VAL A 78 -1.22 -2.51 -10.14
N GLN A 79 -2.50 -2.83 -9.94
CA GLN A 79 -3.65 -1.96 -10.21
C GLN A 79 -4.45 -1.54 -8.97
N GLN A 80 -4.11 -2.02 -7.77
CA GLN A 80 -4.75 -1.55 -6.54
C GLN A 80 -3.80 -0.59 -5.83
N SER A 81 -4.11 0.71 -5.91
CA SER A 81 -3.64 1.68 -4.93
C SER A 81 -3.94 1.10 -3.55
N VAL A 82 -2.89 0.78 -2.77
CA VAL A 82 -3.05 0.39 -1.37
C VAL A 82 -3.92 1.47 -0.72
N PRO A 83 -5.17 1.17 -0.28
CA PRO A 83 -5.92 2.13 0.49
C PRO A 83 -5.10 2.39 1.75
N GLU A 84 -4.81 3.65 2.08
CA GLU A 84 -4.13 3.98 3.33
C GLU A 84 -4.79 3.24 4.52
N PRO A 85 -4.03 2.82 5.55
CA PRO A 85 -4.59 2.08 6.68
C PRO A 85 -5.81 2.81 7.21
N SER A 86 -6.92 2.06 7.23
CA SER A 86 -8.28 2.54 7.35
C SER A 86 -8.55 3.21 8.69
N THR A 87 -8.23 4.50 8.82
CA THR A 87 -8.79 5.34 9.89
C THR A 87 -10.28 5.65 9.64
N THR A 88 -10.80 5.26 8.48
CA THR A 88 -12.19 5.49 8.04
C THR A 88 -13.22 4.74 8.90
N LEU A 89 -12.89 3.59 9.49
CA LEU A 89 -13.80 2.84 10.37
C LEU A 89 -14.01 3.54 11.73
N ALA A 90 -13.00 4.25 12.23
CA ALA A 90 -13.12 5.02 13.47
C ALA A 90 -14.09 6.20 13.32
N THR A 91 -14.08 6.89 12.18
CA THR A 91 -14.99 8.02 11.91
C THR A 91 -16.47 7.61 11.78
N VAL A 92 -16.75 6.40 11.26
CA VAL A 92 -18.13 5.92 11.08
C VAL A 92 -18.80 5.56 12.42
N LEU A 93 -18.05 4.96 13.36
CA LEU A 93 -18.58 4.62 14.69
C LEU A 93 -18.84 5.86 15.58
N VAL A 94 -18.03 6.91 15.44
CA VAL A 94 -18.26 8.17 16.16
C VAL A 94 -19.53 8.86 15.65
N LEU A 95 -19.81 8.88 14.34
CA LEU A 95 -21.02 9.52 13.80
C LEU A 95 -22.32 8.76 14.16
N ALA A 96 -22.29 7.43 14.21
CA ALA A 96 -23.48 6.62 14.55
C ALA A 96 -23.90 6.77 16.02
N SER A 97 -22.94 6.97 16.94
CA SER A 97 -23.25 7.17 18.37
C SER A 97 -23.88 8.53 18.67
N LEU A 98 -23.50 9.60 17.95
CA LEU A 98 -24.13 10.92 18.11
C LEU A 98 -25.58 10.99 17.62
N THR A 99 -25.96 10.19 16.62
CA THR A 99 -27.34 10.19 16.09
C THR A 99 -28.33 9.44 16.99
N MET A 100 -27.88 8.44 17.75
CA MET A 100 -28.75 7.67 18.66
C MET A 100 -29.12 8.41 19.95
N MET A 101 -28.41 9.46 20.36
CA MET A 101 -28.69 10.18 21.62
C MET A 101 -29.81 11.23 21.54
N LYS A 102 -30.53 11.38 20.42
CA LYS A 102 -31.57 12.42 20.26
C LYS A 102 -33.01 11.93 20.13
N LYS A 103 -33.28 10.62 20.27
CA LYS A 103 -34.64 10.08 20.06
C LYS A 103 -35.12 9.13 21.16
N THR A 104 -35.33 9.67 22.37
CA THR A 104 -36.21 9.04 23.37
C THR A 104 -37.00 10.08 24.18
N HIS A 105 -38.32 10.06 23.95
CA HIS A 105 -39.45 10.43 24.82
C HIS A 105 -39.72 11.90 25.22
N SER A 106 -40.67 12.51 24.51
CA SER A 106 -41.78 13.21 25.15
C SER A 106 -43.09 12.82 24.47
N ASN A 107 -43.89 11.96 25.10
CA ASN A 107 -45.33 11.95 24.89
C ASN A 107 -46.06 11.26 26.05
N LYS A 108 -46.59 12.03 26.99
CA LYS A 108 -47.72 11.62 27.82
C LYS A 108 -48.49 12.87 28.27
N SER A 109 -49.67 13.05 27.70
CA SER A 109 -50.71 13.96 28.19
C SER A 109 -52.07 13.34 27.91
N LYS A 110 -53.00 13.51 28.87
CA LYS A 110 -54.41 13.08 28.94
C LYS A 110 -54.59 11.63 29.42
N ASN A 111 -55.36 11.31 30.47
CA ASN A 111 -56.32 12.03 31.32
C ASN A 111 -56.17 11.53 32.76
#